data_AF-A0A1Q7XAJ9-F1
#
_entry.id   AF-A0A1Q7XAJ9-F1
#
_cell.length_a   1.000
_cell.length_b   1.000
_cell.length_c   1.000
_cell.angle_alpha   90.00
_cell.angle_beta   90.00
_cell.angle_gamma   90.00
#
_symmetry.space_group_name_H-M   'P 1'
#
loop_
_entity.id
_entity.type
_entity.pdbx_description
1 polymer ?
#
loop_
_entity_poly.entity_id
_entity_poly.type
_entity_poly.pdbx_seq_one_letter_code
_entity_poly.pdbx_strand_id
1 'polypeptide(L)'
;MNIITKIFVMSAVLTFVILPSVNAEQQATGETKLSMKGHVSKTSFIQPGMTVWTAIKGNNATFIFHGVSGLEVIKFALSQNELCSSTQTQMCFNGNITKARDPDQAFSEGGQARIIITPNDKKETIGFLSGVLKDTVFQIDLTEVRMSHS
;
A
#
# COMPACT_ATOMS: atom_id res chain seq x y z
N MET A 1 76.35 30.01 29.23
CA MET A 1 74.98 29.84 29.75
C MET A 1 74.05 30.60 28.82
N ASN A 2 72.94 29.96 28.40
CA ASN A 2 71.89 30.43 27.48
C ASN A 2 72.17 30.38 25.96
N ILE A 3 71.24 30.00 25.09
CA ILE A 3 70.19 28.96 25.05
C ILE A 3 69.86 28.83 23.55
N ILE A 4 69.81 27.59 23.09
CA ILE A 4 69.40 27.16 21.74
C ILE A 4 68.02 27.73 21.41
N THR A 5 67.84 28.36 20.24
CA THR A 5 66.49 28.61 19.70
C THR A 5 66.35 27.85 18.39
N LYS A 6 65.57 26.76 18.47
CA LYS A 6 65.26 25.82 17.39
C LYS A 6 64.20 26.43 16.47
N ILE A 7 64.43 26.25 15.17
CA ILE A 7 63.44 26.37 14.11
C ILE A 7 62.34 25.33 14.39
N PHE A 8 61.09 25.77 14.46
CA PHE A 8 59.91 24.89 14.41
C PHE A 8 58.97 25.41 13.34
N VAL A 9 59.08 24.82 12.15
CA VAL A 9 58.11 24.96 11.05
C VAL A 9 56.90 24.13 11.45
N MET A 10 55.84 24.80 11.91
CA MET A 10 54.57 24.17 12.24
C MET A 10 53.77 23.99 10.94
N SER A 11 54.01 22.86 10.27
CA SER A 11 53.21 22.41 9.13
C SER A 11 51.83 21.98 9.64
N ALA A 12 50.82 22.81 9.38
CA ALA A 12 49.42 22.49 9.68
C ALA A 12 48.89 21.49 8.64
N VAL A 13 48.93 20.20 8.97
CA VAL A 13 48.25 19.16 8.18
C VAL A 13 46.78 19.20 8.55
N LEU A 14 45.97 19.82 7.69
CA LEU A 14 44.52 19.85 7.80
C LEU A 14 43.96 18.51 7.32
N THR A 15 43.72 17.57 8.23
CA THR A 15 43.05 16.30 7.91
C THR A 15 41.54 16.53 7.79
N PHE A 16 41.04 16.53 6.55
CA PHE A 16 39.62 16.39 6.26
C PHE A 16 39.15 15.00 6.72
N VAL A 17 38.43 14.96 7.84
CA VAL A 17 37.69 13.76 8.26
C VAL A 17 36.43 13.69 7.39
N ILE A 18 36.46 12.85 6.36
CA ILE A 18 35.27 12.52 5.57
C ILE A 18 34.40 11.61 6.46
N LEU A 19 33.42 12.19 7.14
CA LEU A 19 32.35 11.42 7.77
C LEU A 19 31.48 10.84 6.66
N PRO A 20 31.32 9.51 6.53
CA PRO A 20 30.29 8.98 5.66
C PRO A 20 28.94 9.37 6.25
N SER A 21 28.18 10.16 5.51
CA SER A 21 26.76 10.41 5.76
C SER A 21 26.02 9.11 5.49
N VAL A 22 25.98 8.22 6.47
CA VAL A 22 25.10 7.05 6.43
C VAL A 22 23.69 7.57 6.75
N ASN A 23 23.01 8.10 5.74
CA ASN A 23 21.56 8.13 5.76
C ASN A 23 21.10 6.67 5.62
N ALA A 24 21.14 5.93 6.73
CA ALA A 24 20.32 4.74 6.85
C ALA A 24 18.88 5.24 6.88
N GLU A 25 18.25 5.30 5.69
CA GLU A 25 16.80 5.16 5.63
C GLU A 25 16.50 3.83 6.33
N GLN A 26 16.06 3.92 7.59
CA GLN A 26 15.39 2.84 8.29
C GLN A 26 14.13 2.55 7.50
N GLN A 27 14.28 1.72 6.46
CA GLN A 27 13.17 1.04 5.83
C GLN A 27 12.60 0.14 6.91
N ALA A 28 11.56 0.64 7.58
CA ALA A 28 10.79 -0.13 8.54
C ALA A 28 10.24 -1.34 7.79
N THR A 29 10.91 -2.48 7.93
CA THR A 29 10.51 -3.81 7.47
C THR A 29 9.36 -4.38 8.30
N GLY A 30 8.41 -3.52 8.68
CA GLY A 30 7.17 -3.93 9.30
C GLY A 30 6.21 -4.40 8.20
N GLU A 31 5.74 -5.63 8.28
CA GLU A 31 4.71 -6.14 7.39
C GLU A 31 3.43 -5.31 7.57
N THR A 32 2.99 -4.59 6.55
CA THR A 32 1.76 -3.78 6.62
C THR A 32 0.57 -4.70 6.89
N LYS A 33 -0.15 -4.45 8.00
CA LYS A 33 -1.39 -5.12 8.34
C LYS A 33 -2.51 -4.09 8.38
N LEU A 34 -3.48 -4.27 7.50
CA LEU A 34 -4.61 -3.37 7.34
C LEU A 34 -5.90 -4.20 7.30
N SER A 35 -6.90 -3.77 8.06
CA SER A 35 -8.26 -4.32 7.99
C SER A 35 -9.24 -3.16 7.86
N MET A 36 -10.14 -3.27 6.90
CA MET A 36 -11.09 -2.22 6.56
C MET A 36 -12.47 -2.83 6.33
N LYS A 37 -13.48 -2.01 6.59
CA LYS A 37 -14.86 -2.32 6.27
C LYS A 37 -15.54 -1.08 5.71
N GLY A 38 -16.26 -1.24 4.63
CA GLY A 38 -17.03 -0.16 4.02
C GLY A 38 -18.22 -0.67 3.24
N HIS A 39 -18.83 0.25 2.50
CA HIS A 39 -19.91 -0.06 1.58
C HIS A 39 -19.58 0.50 0.21
N VAL A 40 -19.89 -0.23 -0.86
CA VAL A 40 -19.85 0.33 -2.20
C VAL A 40 -20.76 1.56 -2.22
N SER A 41 -20.22 2.68 -2.70
CA SER A 41 -20.88 3.97 -2.60
C SER A 41 -22.24 3.95 -3.28
N LYS A 42 -23.20 4.66 -2.71
CA LYS A 42 -24.57 4.72 -3.26
C LYS A 42 -24.62 5.38 -4.64
N THR A 43 -23.60 6.16 -4.99
CA THR A 43 -23.44 6.76 -6.32
C THR A 43 -22.80 5.82 -7.33
N SER A 44 -22.33 4.64 -6.91
CA SER A 44 -21.84 3.60 -7.81
C SER A 44 -23.00 3.02 -8.62
N PHE A 45 -22.80 2.88 -9.93
CA PHE A 45 -23.76 2.20 -10.79
C PHE A 45 -23.84 0.70 -10.50
N ILE A 46 -22.74 0.12 -10.01
CA ILE A 46 -22.63 -1.32 -9.77
C ILE A 46 -22.74 -1.59 -8.27
N GLN A 47 -23.73 -2.42 -7.92
CA GLN A 47 -24.00 -2.95 -6.58
C GLN A 47 -23.93 -1.91 -5.44
N PRO A 48 -24.68 -0.79 -5.53
CA PRO A 48 -24.67 0.24 -4.49
C PRO A 48 -25.09 -0.33 -3.13
N GLY A 49 -24.35 0.03 -2.08
CA GLY A 49 -24.62 -0.40 -0.70
C GLY A 49 -24.09 -1.80 -0.35
N MET A 50 -23.48 -2.53 -1.28
CA MET A 50 -22.80 -3.80 -0.99
C MET A 50 -21.75 -3.61 0.10
N THR A 51 -21.73 -4.47 1.11
CA THR A 51 -20.71 -4.39 2.17
C THR A 51 -19.42 -5.01 1.67
N VAL A 52 -18.30 -4.33 1.91
CA VAL A 52 -16.97 -4.83 1.56
C VAL A 52 -16.11 -4.88 2.81
N TRP A 53 -15.47 -6.03 3.04
CA TRP A 53 -14.39 -6.16 4.00
C TRP A 53 -13.09 -6.43 3.25
N THR A 54 -12.06 -5.66 3.60
CA THR A 54 -10.72 -5.81 3.04
C THR A 54 -9.76 -6.13 4.17
N ALA A 55 -8.93 -7.15 3.98
CA ALA A 55 -7.83 -7.47 4.87
C ALA A 55 -6.54 -7.58 4.03
N ILE A 56 -5.54 -6.76 4.34
CA ILE A 56 -4.22 -6.77 3.70
C ILE A 56 -3.19 -7.18 4.75
N LYS A 57 -2.32 -8.12 4.38
CA LYS A 57 -1.17 -8.54 5.18
C LYS A 57 0.02 -8.75 4.25
N GLY A 58 0.99 -7.85 4.33
CA GLY A 58 2.13 -7.83 3.43
C GLY A 58 1.69 -7.72 1.97
N ASN A 59 2.11 -8.67 1.15
CA ASN A 59 1.78 -8.72 -0.29
C ASN A 59 0.52 -9.54 -0.61
N ASN A 60 -0.34 -9.79 0.39
CA ASN A 60 -1.58 -10.54 0.18
C ASN A 60 -2.78 -9.71 0.63
N ALA A 61 -3.90 -9.86 -0.07
CA ALA A 61 -5.17 -9.31 0.36
C ALA A 61 -6.31 -10.31 0.24
N THR A 62 -7.30 -10.15 1.09
CA THR A 62 -8.59 -10.83 0.99
C THR A 62 -9.68 -9.77 0.99
N PHE A 63 -10.55 -9.85 -0.01
CA PHE A 63 -11.74 -9.03 -0.14
C PHE A 63 -12.94 -9.94 0.03
N ILE A 64 -13.91 -9.49 0.82
CA ILE A 64 -15.20 -10.14 1.00
C ILE A 64 -16.26 -9.15 0.57
N PHE A 65 -16.97 -9.48 -0.49
CA PHE A 65 -18.11 -8.73 -0.98
C PHE A 65 -19.38 -9.42 -0.49
N HIS A 66 -20.28 -8.66 0.14
CA HIS A 66 -21.56 -9.18 0.60
C HIS A 66 -22.68 -8.26 0.13
N GLY A 67 -23.40 -8.73 -0.88
CA GLY A 67 -24.51 -8.06 -1.51
C GLY A 67 -25.76 -8.92 -1.51
N VAL A 68 -26.74 -8.51 -2.33
CA VAL A 68 -28.01 -9.25 -2.49
C VAL A 68 -27.81 -10.63 -3.13
N SER A 69 -26.79 -10.78 -3.97
CA SER A 69 -26.45 -12.05 -4.65
C SER A 69 -25.70 -13.03 -3.75
N GLY A 70 -25.36 -12.64 -2.53
CA GLY A 70 -24.66 -13.48 -1.56
C GLY A 70 -23.27 -12.97 -1.21
N LEU A 71 -22.39 -13.90 -0.86
CA LEU A 71 -21.05 -13.63 -0.35
C LEU A 71 -20.00 -14.14 -1.33
N GLU A 72 -19.11 -13.26 -1.75
CA GLU A 72 -17.98 -13.55 -2.63
C GLU A 72 -16.68 -13.28 -1.88
N VAL A 73 -15.72 -14.21 -1.99
CA VAL A 73 -14.40 -14.06 -1.36
C VAL A 73 -13.33 -14.11 -2.42
N ILE A 74 -12.51 -13.06 -2.47
CA ILE A 74 -11.45 -12.91 -3.45
C ILE A 74 -10.13 -12.73 -2.73
N LYS A 75 -9.13 -13.51 -3.14
CA LYS A 75 -7.75 -13.35 -2.69
C LYS A 75 -6.91 -12.73 -3.79
N PHE A 76 -6.08 -11.78 -3.40
CA PHE A 76 -5.14 -11.12 -4.30
C PHE A 76 -3.70 -11.32 -3.83
N ALA A 77 -2.80 -11.51 -4.79
CA ALA A 77 -1.40 -11.16 -4.63
C ALA A 77 -1.22 -9.68 -5.00
N LEU A 78 -0.59 -8.90 -4.12
CA LEU A 78 -0.40 -7.47 -4.27
C LEU A 78 1.06 -7.14 -4.59
N SER A 79 1.25 -6.12 -5.42
CA SER A 79 2.52 -5.40 -5.55
C SER A 79 2.27 -3.90 -5.39
N GLN A 80 3.23 -3.19 -4.78
CA GLN A 80 3.15 -1.74 -4.64
C GLN A 80 3.10 -1.08 -6.02
N ASN A 81 2.29 -0.04 -6.14
CA ASN A 81 2.13 0.74 -7.35
C ASN A 81 2.59 2.18 -7.09
N GLU A 82 3.56 2.64 -7.89
CA GLU A 82 4.17 3.96 -7.76
C GLU A 82 3.26 5.14 -8.13
N LEU A 83 2.03 4.88 -8.59
CA LEU A 83 1.04 5.93 -8.87
C LEU A 83 0.81 6.88 -7.70
N CYS A 84 1.04 6.43 -6.47
CA CYS A 84 0.80 7.20 -5.26
C CYS A 84 2.10 7.62 -4.54
N SER A 85 3.27 7.39 -5.16
CA SER A 85 4.58 7.72 -4.59
C SER A 85 4.77 9.20 -4.28
N SER A 86 3.94 10.10 -4.84
CA SER A 86 4.00 11.54 -4.57
C SER A 86 3.14 11.98 -3.38
N THR A 87 2.19 11.16 -2.91
CA THR A 87 1.28 11.51 -1.82
C THR A 87 1.38 10.46 -0.71
N GLN A 88 2.09 10.78 0.37
CA GLN A 88 2.26 9.89 1.54
C GLN A 88 0.94 9.47 2.23
N THR A 89 -0.20 10.00 1.78
CA THR A 89 -1.53 9.77 2.34
C THR A 89 -2.32 8.64 1.66
N GLN A 90 -1.80 8.06 0.58
CA GLN A 90 -2.47 7.02 -0.21
C GLN A 90 -1.62 5.76 -0.32
N MET A 91 -2.25 4.59 -0.23
CA MET A 91 -1.63 3.29 -0.49
C MET A 91 -2.18 2.74 -1.80
N CYS A 92 -1.29 2.33 -2.70
CA CYS A 92 -1.69 1.93 -4.04
C CYS A 92 -1.04 0.61 -4.43
N PHE A 93 -1.87 -0.30 -4.93
CA PHE A 93 -1.47 -1.65 -5.25
C PHE A 93 -1.95 -2.05 -6.63
N ASN A 94 -1.14 -2.83 -7.33
CA ASN A 94 -1.63 -3.73 -8.36
C ASN A 94 -1.96 -5.07 -7.71
N GLY A 95 -3.14 -5.60 -7.98
CA GLY A 95 -3.60 -6.89 -7.47
C GLY A 95 -3.79 -7.87 -8.62
N ASN A 96 -3.35 -9.11 -8.41
CA ASN A 96 -3.70 -10.25 -9.23
C ASN A 96 -4.56 -11.23 -8.42
N ILE A 97 -5.73 -11.60 -8.94
CA ILE A 97 -6.65 -12.55 -8.29
C ILE A 97 -5.98 -13.93 -8.31
N THR A 98 -5.61 -14.42 -7.13
CA THR A 98 -5.01 -15.74 -6.94
C THR A 98 -6.04 -16.81 -6.61
N LYS A 99 -7.19 -16.39 -6.09
CA LYS A 99 -8.32 -17.28 -5.81
C LYS A 99 -9.60 -16.49 -5.76
N ALA A 100 -10.66 -16.99 -6.38
CA ALA A 100 -12.01 -16.49 -6.21
C ALA A 100 -12.91 -17.63 -5.76
N ARG A 101 -13.78 -17.35 -4.79
CA ARG A 101 -14.89 -18.22 -4.40
C ARG A 101 -16.15 -17.41 -4.61
N ASP A 102 -16.85 -17.74 -5.70
CA ASP A 102 -17.97 -16.97 -6.21
C ASP A 102 -19.04 -17.93 -6.76
N PRO A 103 -20.35 -17.75 -6.45
CA PRO A 103 -21.44 -18.43 -7.16
C PRO A 103 -21.61 -18.02 -8.64
N ASP A 104 -21.23 -16.81 -9.04
CA ASP A 104 -21.63 -16.18 -10.31
C ASP A 104 -20.47 -15.92 -11.31
N GLN A 105 -19.24 -16.32 -10.98
CA GLN A 105 -18.02 -16.23 -11.80
C GLN A 105 -17.63 -14.82 -12.31
N ALA A 106 -18.09 -13.74 -11.67
CA ALA A 106 -17.67 -12.39 -12.04
C ALA A 106 -16.17 -12.16 -11.78
N PHE A 107 -15.63 -12.89 -10.79
CA PHE A 107 -14.22 -12.86 -10.43
C PHE A 107 -13.52 -14.16 -10.84
N SER A 108 -12.52 -14.05 -11.70
CA SER A 108 -11.73 -15.18 -12.18
C SER A 108 -10.27 -15.08 -11.73
N GLU A 109 -9.65 -16.22 -11.42
CA GLU A 109 -8.21 -16.31 -11.19
C GLU A 109 -7.44 -15.74 -12.39
N GLY A 110 -6.35 -15.03 -12.13
CA GLY A 110 -5.59 -14.27 -13.13
C GLY A 110 -6.18 -12.90 -13.49
N GLY A 111 -7.36 -12.56 -12.97
CA GLY A 111 -7.94 -11.23 -13.08
C GLY A 111 -7.07 -10.18 -12.40
N GLN A 112 -6.97 -9.00 -13.00
CA GLN A 112 -6.12 -7.92 -12.54
C GLN A 112 -6.95 -6.75 -12.04
N ALA A 113 -6.51 -6.11 -10.96
CA ALA A 113 -7.14 -4.93 -10.40
C ALA A 113 -6.09 -3.92 -9.93
N ARG A 114 -6.49 -2.65 -9.87
CA ARG A 114 -5.79 -1.58 -9.18
C ARG A 114 -6.58 -1.23 -7.93
N ILE A 115 -5.89 -1.21 -6.79
CA ILE A 115 -6.49 -0.92 -5.49
C ILE A 115 -5.83 0.36 -4.97
N ILE A 116 -6.64 1.35 -4.62
CA ILE A 116 -6.22 2.64 -4.06
C ILE A 116 -6.94 2.79 -2.72
N ILE A 117 -6.19 3.07 -1.66
CA ILE A 117 -6.72 3.23 -0.32
C ILE A 117 -6.28 4.58 0.21
N THR A 118 -7.24 5.37 0.68
CA THR A 118 -7.01 6.66 1.31
C THR A 118 -7.64 6.62 2.70
N PRO A 119 -6.91 6.11 3.72
CA PRO A 119 -7.46 5.88 5.06
C PRO A 119 -8.05 7.14 5.71
N ASN A 120 -7.39 8.28 5.52
CA ASN A 120 -7.78 9.55 6.10
C ASN A 120 -9.12 10.06 5.53
N ASP A 121 -9.32 9.86 4.23
CA ASP A 121 -10.56 10.24 3.54
C ASP A 121 -11.64 9.16 3.66
N LYS A 122 -11.32 8.04 4.32
CA LYS A 122 -12.18 6.86 4.45
C LYS A 122 -12.68 6.37 3.10
N LYS A 123 -11.77 6.25 2.13
CA LYS A 123 -12.06 5.76 0.78
C LYS A 123 -11.18 4.57 0.41
N GLU A 124 -11.78 3.62 -0.27
CA GLU A 124 -11.10 2.55 -1.00
C GLU A 124 -11.67 2.50 -2.41
N THR A 125 -10.81 2.32 -3.41
CA THR A 125 -11.20 2.23 -4.81
C THR A 125 -10.57 1.00 -5.44
N ILE A 126 -11.37 0.17 -6.09
CA ILE A 126 -10.93 -1.03 -6.80
C ILE A 126 -11.33 -0.88 -8.27
N GLY A 127 -10.35 -0.73 -9.15
CA GLY A 127 -10.56 -0.70 -10.60
C GLY A 127 -10.09 -1.99 -11.25
N PHE A 128 -10.96 -2.72 -11.93
CA PHE A 128 -10.60 -3.97 -12.59
C PHE A 128 -10.02 -3.71 -13.98
N LEU A 129 -8.86 -4.32 -14.26
CA LEU A 129 -8.07 -4.12 -15.47
C LEU A 129 -8.26 -5.26 -16.49
N SER A 130 -8.80 -6.39 -16.05
CA SER A 130 -9.07 -7.56 -16.90
C SER A 130 -10.25 -8.39 -16.35
N GLY A 131 -10.65 -9.42 -17.10
CA GLY A 131 -11.77 -10.30 -16.76
C GLY A 131 -13.13 -9.70 -17.13
N VAL A 132 -14.20 -10.29 -16.60
CA VAL A 132 -15.59 -9.90 -16.87
C VAL A 132 -15.88 -8.47 -16.41
N LEU A 133 -15.24 -8.05 -15.31
CA LEU A 133 -15.42 -6.73 -14.71
C LEU A 133 -14.44 -5.69 -15.27
N LYS A 134 -13.75 -5.95 -16.38
CA LYS A 134 -12.80 -4.98 -16.95
C LYS A 134 -13.45 -3.58 -17.11
N ASP A 135 -12.68 -2.55 -16.76
CA ASP A 135 -13.07 -1.13 -16.79
C ASP A 135 -14.17 -0.75 -15.77
N THR A 136 -14.54 -1.69 -14.88
CA THR A 136 -15.40 -1.41 -13.72
C THR A 136 -14.59 -0.86 -12.56
N VAL A 137 -15.17 0.13 -11.87
CA VAL A 137 -14.62 0.72 -10.65
C VAL A 137 -15.60 0.60 -9.50
N PHE A 138 -15.16 0.00 -8.40
CA PHE A 138 -15.86 0.02 -7.13
C PHE A 138 -15.26 1.11 -6.26
N GLN A 139 -16.07 2.12 -5.94
CA GLN A 139 -15.75 3.09 -4.90
C GLN A 139 -16.41 2.64 -3.61
N ILE A 140 -15.62 2.53 -2.55
CA ILE A 140 -16.04 2.01 -1.25
C ILE A 140 -15.87 3.11 -0.22
N ASP A 141 -16.98 3.46 0.42
CA ASP A 141 -17.05 4.37 1.55
C ASP A 141 -16.70 3.60 2.83
N LEU A 142 -15.49 3.83 3.36
CA LEU A 142 -14.99 3.12 4.53
C LEU A 142 -15.68 3.62 5.80
N THR A 143 -16.11 2.66 6.61
CA THR A 143 -16.74 2.88 7.92
C THR A 143 -15.79 2.52 9.07
N GLU A 144 -14.89 1.56 8.84
CA GLU A 144 -13.87 1.14 9.79
C GLU A 144 -12.53 0.97 9.08
N VAL A 145 -11.46 1.44 9.72
CA VAL A 145 -10.08 1.24 9.28
C VAL A 145 -9.23 0.91 10.50
N ARG A 146 -8.49 -0.20 10.44
CA ARG A 146 -7.58 -0.67 11.49
C ARG A 146 -6.22 -0.95 10.86
N MET A 147 -5.20 -0.22 11.31
CA MET A 147 -3.82 -0.37 10.86
C MET A 147 -2.96 -0.83 12.04
N SER A 148 -2.11 -1.82 11.80
CA SER A 148 -1.06 -2.20 12.74
C SER A 148 0.27 -2.40 12.01
N HIS A 149 1.34 -2.03 12.70
CA HIS A 149 2.71 -2.31 12.31
C HIS A 149 3.24 -3.33 13.29
N SER A 150 3.78 -4.45 12.79
CA SER A 150 4.46 -5.46 13.59
C SER A 150 5.93 -5.48 13.28
#